data_AF-A0A953H640-F1
#
_entry.id   AF-A0A953H640-F1
#
_cell.length_a   1.000
_cell.length_b   1.000
_cell.length_c   1.000
_cell.angle_alpha   90.00
_cell.angle_beta   90.00
_cell.angle_gamma   90.00
#
_symmetry.space_group_name_H-M   'P 1'
#
loop_
_entity.id
_entity.type
_entity.pdbx_description
1 polymer ?
#
loop_
_entity_poly.entity_id
_entity_poly.type
_entity_poly.pdbx_seq_one_letter_code
_entity_poly.pdbx_strand_id
1 'polypeptide(L)'
;MKFYDHHRQDARLVFQQEIRVRPKRLFEHILGIQNGELAYFQIPIDIRDTGQEEKVQALDIGAKKISQSQGYKSSKIIEEIDLHIERLQENYAHLSNAEIVQIQIAACEQAIDQAIRNGQMSLTIIHGVGKGVLKEEIHKLLKSVPEVRYFISDWMPKYGLGATQVFF
;
A
#
# COMPACT_ATOMS: atom_id res chain seq x y z
N MET A 1 41.12 25.91 39.29
CA MET A 1 40.50 26.78 38.28
C MET A 1 39.64 25.89 37.40
N LYS A 2 38.31 26.02 37.49
CA LYS A 2 37.30 25.17 36.82
C LYS A 2 37.14 25.61 35.37
N PHE A 3 37.00 24.67 34.43
CA PHE A 3 36.23 24.86 33.19
C PHE A 3 35.49 23.57 32.82
N TYR A 4 34.25 23.74 32.40
CA TYR A 4 33.19 22.74 32.18
C TYR A 4 33.27 22.07 30.80
N ASP A 5 32.88 20.79 30.79
CA ASP A 5 31.88 20.12 29.92
C ASP A 5 31.90 20.32 28.39
N HIS A 6 31.73 19.23 27.62
CA HIS A 6 30.57 19.05 26.74
C HIS A 6 30.48 17.60 26.24
N HIS A 7 29.53 16.88 26.82
CA HIS A 7 28.87 15.68 26.32
C HIS A 7 28.48 15.74 24.83
N ARG A 8 28.54 14.58 24.15
CA ARG A 8 27.40 14.10 23.34
C ARG A 8 27.46 12.56 23.20
N GLN A 9 26.79 11.87 24.12
CA GLN A 9 26.31 10.52 23.87
C GLN A 9 24.91 10.67 23.29
N ASP A 10 24.76 10.42 21.99
CA ASP A 10 23.44 10.41 21.34
C ASP A 10 22.67 9.17 21.81
N ALA A 11 21.91 9.33 22.89
CA ALA A 11 20.93 8.35 23.33
C ALA A 11 19.81 8.28 22.28
N ARG A 12 19.86 7.27 21.41
CA ARG A 12 18.69 6.86 20.61
C ARG A 12 17.59 6.44 21.59
N LEU A 13 16.62 7.33 21.82
CA LEU A 13 15.36 7.01 22.48
C LEU A 13 14.58 6.05 21.58
N VAL A 14 14.77 4.74 21.81
CA VAL A 14 13.89 3.72 21.24
C VAL A 14 12.56 3.83 21.97
N PHE A 15 11.53 4.32 21.28
CA PHE A 15 10.18 4.42 21.83
C PHE A 15 9.60 3.01 21.94
N GLN A 16 9.82 2.36 23.09
CA GLN A 16 9.32 1.01 23.35
C GLN A 16 8.00 1.10 24.13
N GLN A 17 6.87 1.11 23.40
CA GLN A 17 5.55 0.91 24.01
C GLN A 17 5.18 -0.57 23.99
N GLU A 18 4.92 -1.13 25.18
CA GLU A 18 4.44 -2.50 25.34
C GLU A 18 2.91 -2.53 25.10
N ILE A 19 2.50 -3.01 23.93
CA ILE A 19 1.07 -3.15 23.60
C ILE A 19 0.52 -4.38 24.35
N ARG A 20 -0.31 -4.15 25.38
CA ARG A 20 -0.97 -5.22 26.13
C ARG A 20 -2.29 -5.59 25.50
N VAL A 21 -2.33 -6.74 24.81
CA VAL A 21 -3.54 -7.26 24.17
C VAL A 21 -4.18 -8.35 25.02
N ARG A 22 -5.51 -8.34 25.16
CA ARG A 22 -6.25 -9.38 25.87
C ARG A 22 -6.44 -10.63 24.97
N PRO A 23 -5.94 -11.82 25.36
CA PRO A 23 -5.89 -12.98 24.47
C PRO A 23 -7.24 -13.39 23.88
N LYS A 24 -8.30 -13.39 24.70
CA LYS A 24 -9.65 -13.80 24.25
C LYS A 24 -10.21 -12.89 23.15
N ARG A 25 -10.05 -11.57 23.29
CA ARG A 25 -10.54 -10.60 22.30
C ARG A 25 -9.71 -10.58 21.04
N LEU A 26 -8.40 -10.81 21.16
CA LEU A 26 -7.51 -10.97 20.01
C LEU A 26 -7.91 -12.19 19.18
N PHE A 27 -8.17 -13.33 19.84
CA PHE A 27 -8.57 -14.56 19.18
C PHE A 27 -9.91 -14.40 18.42
N GLU A 28 -10.92 -13.79 19.04
CA GLU A 28 -12.20 -13.48 18.39
C GLU A 28 -12.02 -12.58 17.15
N HIS A 29 -11.16 -11.54 17.24
CA HIS A 29 -10.85 -10.68 16.09
C HIS A 29 -10.10 -11.42 14.98
N ILE A 30 -9.12 -12.26 15.31
CA ILE A 30 -8.37 -13.05 14.32
C ILE A 30 -9.29 -13.99 13.54
N LEU A 31 -10.25 -14.62 14.22
CA LEU A 31 -11.27 -15.46 13.56
C LEU A 31 -12.18 -14.64 12.64
N GLY A 32 -12.55 -13.41 13.04
CA GLY A 32 -13.30 -12.48 12.18
C GLY A 32 -12.53 -12.13 10.90
N ILE A 33 -11.22 -11.86 11.01
CA ILE A 33 -10.36 -11.53 9.87
C ILE A 33 -10.29 -12.68 8.86
N GLN A 34 -10.18 -13.93 9.35
CA GLN A 34 -10.17 -15.12 8.48
C GLN A 34 -11.46 -15.29 7.67
N ASN A 35 -12.57 -14.70 8.12
CA ASN A 35 -13.86 -14.69 7.43
C ASN A 35 -14.09 -13.42 6.58
N GLY A 36 -13.05 -12.59 6.37
CA GLY A 36 -13.10 -11.41 5.51
C GLY A 36 -13.38 -10.08 6.24
N GLU A 37 -13.37 -10.06 7.57
CA GLU A 37 -13.46 -8.79 8.31
C GLU A 37 -12.12 -8.05 8.33
N LEU A 38 -12.13 -6.73 8.15
CA LEU A 38 -10.92 -5.92 8.22
C LEU A 38 -10.56 -5.62 9.69
N ALA A 39 -9.31 -5.82 10.06
CA ALA A 39 -8.79 -5.36 11.35
C ALA A 39 -8.15 -3.98 11.23
N TYR A 40 -8.51 -3.08 12.15
CA TYR A 40 -7.87 -1.78 12.32
C TYR A 40 -7.20 -1.67 13.70
N PHE A 41 -6.06 -0.99 13.74
CA PHE A 41 -5.41 -0.59 14.99
C PHE A 41 -5.46 0.93 15.09
N GLN A 42 -5.90 1.44 16.24
CA GLN A 42 -5.80 2.86 16.57
C GLN A 42 -4.53 3.07 17.39
N ILE A 43 -3.59 3.82 16.82
CA ILE A 43 -2.42 4.28 17.55
C ILE A 43 -2.67 5.75 17.87
N PRO A 44 -2.78 6.14 19.16
CA PRO A 44 -2.82 7.55 19.51
C PRO A 44 -1.46 8.17 19.16
N ILE A 45 -1.46 9.10 18.21
CA ILE A 45 -0.27 9.89 17.88
C ILE A 45 -0.27 11.09 18.82
N ASP A 46 0.65 11.10 19.78
CA ASP A 46 0.91 12.28 20.62
C ASP A 46 1.80 13.24 19.80
N ILE A 47 1.17 14.13 19.05
CA ILE A 47 1.88 15.21 18.36
C ILE A 47 2.25 16.22 19.43
N ARG A 48 3.47 16.09 19.97
CA ARG A 48 4.07 17.16 20.78
C ARG A 48 4.27 18.37 19.87
N ASP A 49 3.31 19.28 19.98
CA ASP A 49 3.28 20.58 19.34
C ASP A 49 4.60 21.32 19.61
N THR A 50 5.41 21.46 18.56
CA THR A 50 6.55 22.39 18.57
C THR A 50 5.94 23.74 18.23
N GLY A 51 5.53 24.44 19.28
CA GLY A 51 4.51 25.47 19.22
C GLY A 51 4.77 26.60 18.22
N GLN A 52 3.68 26.98 17.54
CA GLN A 52 3.23 28.36 17.37
C GLN A 52 1.70 28.36 17.35
N GLU A 53 1.07 28.95 18.37
CA GLU A 53 -0.37 29.18 18.42
C GLU A 53 -0.75 30.31 17.45
N GLU A 54 -1.28 29.98 16.26
CA GLU A 54 -2.03 30.94 15.46
C GLU A 54 -3.51 30.95 15.92
N LYS A 55 -3.94 32.08 16.47
CA LYS A 55 -5.34 32.34 16.85
C LYS A 55 -6.24 32.37 15.61
N VAL A 56 -6.86 31.24 15.28
CA VAL A 56 -8.01 31.20 14.36
C VAL A 56 -9.28 31.63 15.09
N GLN A 57 -9.88 32.73 14.64
CA GLN A 57 -11.17 33.23 15.12
C GLN A 57 -12.28 32.24 14.74
N ALA A 58 -13.10 31.87 15.73
CA ALA A 58 -14.20 30.95 15.57
C ALA A 58 -15.29 31.54 14.67
N LEU A 59 -15.59 30.87 13.56
CA LEU A 59 -16.85 31.03 12.85
C LEU A 59 -17.87 30.10 13.52
N ASP A 60 -18.87 30.67 14.16
CA ASP A 60 -20.01 29.97 14.77
C ASP A 60 -20.81 29.23 13.68
N ILE A 61 -20.46 27.96 13.42
CA ILE A 61 -21.31 27.04 12.68
C ILE A 61 -21.91 26.08 13.71
N GLY A 62 -23.18 26.37 14.04
CA GLY A 62 -23.94 25.71 15.08
C GLY A 62 -23.85 24.18 15.08
N ALA A 63 -23.79 23.64 16.29
CA ALA A 63 -23.71 22.22 16.61
C ALA A 63 -24.82 21.39 15.91
N LYS A 64 -24.53 20.90 14.71
CA LYS A 64 -25.29 19.82 14.10
C LYS A 64 -24.64 18.51 14.52
N LYS A 65 -25.35 17.74 15.36
CA LYS A 65 -24.97 16.39 15.79
C LYS A 65 -24.47 15.60 14.57
N ILE A 66 -23.18 15.27 14.56
CA ILE A 66 -22.55 14.38 13.58
C ILE A 66 -23.09 12.98 13.86
N SER A 67 -24.28 12.75 13.32
CA SER A 67 -24.96 11.47 13.32
C SER A 67 -24.22 10.62 12.30
N GLN A 68 -23.61 9.54 12.76
CA GLN A 68 -23.01 8.49 11.94
C GLN A 68 -21.89 9.01 11.04
N SER A 69 -20.65 8.95 11.53
CA SER A 69 -19.50 8.84 10.64
C SER A 69 -19.72 7.59 9.79
N GLN A 70 -20.32 7.80 8.62
CA GLN A 70 -20.32 6.90 7.49
C GLN A 70 -18.91 6.30 7.48
N GLY A 71 -18.81 5.02 7.80
CA GLY A 71 -17.52 4.34 7.82
C GLY A 71 -16.83 4.70 6.52
N TYR A 72 -15.61 5.22 6.61
CA TYR A 72 -14.73 5.26 5.46
C TYR A 72 -14.57 3.80 5.04
N LYS A 73 -15.49 3.32 4.19
CA LYS A 73 -15.10 2.38 3.18
C LYS A 73 -14.08 3.17 2.37
N SER A 74 -12.82 3.08 2.77
CA SER A 74 -11.79 3.01 1.76
C SER A 74 -12.09 1.73 0.99
N SER A 75 -13.10 1.78 0.12
CA SER A 75 -12.96 1.17 -1.18
C SER A 75 -11.77 1.91 -1.78
N LYS A 76 -10.58 1.51 -1.34
CA LYS A 76 -9.33 1.76 -2.01
C LYS A 76 -9.68 1.33 -3.42
N ILE A 77 -9.82 2.30 -4.32
CA ILE A 77 -9.93 2.03 -5.74
C ILE A 77 -8.53 1.50 -6.07
N ILE A 78 -8.31 0.22 -5.77
CA ILE A 78 -7.14 -0.50 -6.18
C ILE A 78 -7.40 -0.67 -7.66
N GLU A 79 -6.71 0.11 -8.48
CA GLU A 79 -6.73 -0.20 -9.90
C GLU A 79 -5.98 -1.51 -10.10
N GLU A 80 -6.59 -2.36 -10.91
CA GLU A 80 -6.11 -3.69 -11.23
C GLU A 80 -5.91 -3.71 -12.75
N ILE A 81 -4.74 -4.17 -13.19
CA ILE A 81 -4.45 -4.39 -14.60
C ILE A 81 -4.28 -5.88 -14.85
N ASP A 82 -5.04 -6.41 -15.80
CA ASP A 82 -4.97 -7.80 -16.23
C ASP A 82 -4.08 -7.92 -17.45
N LEU A 83 -2.89 -8.51 -17.26
CA LEU A 83 -1.90 -8.66 -18.32
C LEU A 83 -2.07 -9.94 -19.14
N HIS A 84 -3.10 -10.75 -18.92
CA HIS A 84 -3.34 -11.91 -19.80
C HIS A 84 -3.52 -11.43 -21.25
N ILE A 85 -2.89 -12.11 -22.21
CA ILE A 85 -2.82 -11.63 -23.60
C ILE A 85 -4.20 -11.46 -24.24
N GLU A 86 -5.18 -12.26 -23.81
CA GLU A 86 -6.57 -12.15 -24.26
C GLU A 86 -7.22 -10.82 -23.88
N ARG A 87 -6.67 -10.10 -22.90
CA ARG A 87 -7.12 -8.77 -22.48
C ARG A 87 -6.41 -7.64 -23.20
N LEU A 88 -5.25 -7.91 -23.79
CA LEU A 88 -4.40 -6.89 -24.44
C LEU A 88 -4.54 -6.91 -25.96
N GLN A 89 -4.79 -8.07 -26.57
CA GLN A 89 -4.85 -8.22 -28.02
C GLN A 89 -5.85 -9.28 -28.46
N GLU A 90 -6.70 -8.96 -29.45
CA GLU A 90 -7.74 -9.88 -29.94
C GLU A 90 -7.16 -11.07 -30.74
N ASN A 91 -6.17 -10.81 -31.59
CA ASN A 91 -5.54 -11.84 -32.43
C ASN A 91 -4.09 -12.06 -31.99
N TYR A 92 -3.88 -13.01 -31.07
CA TYR A 92 -2.58 -13.33 -30.50
C TYR A 92 -2.06 -14.72 -30.87
N ALA A 93 -2.87 -15.53 -31.57
CA ALA A 93 -2.54 -16.92 -31.88
C ALA A 93 -1.32 -17.11 -32.80
N HIS A 94 -0.95 -16.07 -33.55
CA HIS A 94 0.20 -16.07 -34.46
C HIS A 94 1.49 -15.55 -33.80
N LEU A 95 1.39 -15.02 -32.57
CA LEU A 95 2.54 -14.46 -31.86
C LEU A 95 3.35 -15.55 -31.17
N SER A 96 4.66 -15.38 -31.17
CA SER A 96 5.55 -16.16 -30.34
C SER A 96 5.40 -15.79 -28.85
N ASN A 97 5.78 -16.71 -27.97
CA ASN A 97 5.77 -16.45 -26.52
C ASN A 97 6.61 -15.22 -26.14
N ALA A 98 7.70 -14.95 -26.86
CA ALA A 98 8.55 -13.79 -26.60
C ALA A 98 7.83 -12.48 -26.94
N GLU A 99 7.15 -12.43 -28.08
CA GLU A 99 6.34 -11.28 -28.50
C GLU A 99 5.18 -11.03 -27.52
N ILE A 100 4.50 -12.09 -27.09
CA ILE A 100 3.44 -11.99 -26.09
C ILE A 100 3.97 -11.36 -24.80
N VAL A 101 5.09 -11.86 -24.27
CA VAL A 101 5.69 -11.31 -23.05
C VAL A 101 6.09 -9.84 -23.23
N GLN A 102 6.63 -9.46 -24.39
CA GLN A 102 6.96 -8.05 -24.67
C GLN A 102 5.72 -7.14 -24.66
N ILE A 103 4.62 -7.58 -25.28
CA ILE A 103 3.35 -6.83 -25.27
C ILE A 103 2.84 -6.66 -23.83
N GLN A 104 2.92 -7.72 -23.03
CA GLN A 104 2.50 -7.69 -21.62
C GLN A 104 3.35 -6.74 -20.77
N ILE A 105 4.67 -6.73 -20.98
CA ILE A 105 5.58 -5.81 -20.28
C ILE A 105 5.31 -4.36 -20.70
N ALA A 106 5.11 -4.09 -21.99
CA ALA A 106 4.79 -2.75 -22.47
C ALA A 106 3.47 -2.23 -21.89
N ALA A 107 2.44 -3.08 -21.81
CA ALA A 107 1.18 -2.74 -21.16
C ALA A 107 1.35 -2.48 -19.65
N CYS A 108 2.22 -3.26 -18.98
CA CYS A 108 2.56 -3.06 -17.57
C CYS A 108 3.23 -1.71 -17.32
N GLU A 109 4.22 -1.34 -18.12
CA GLU A 109 4.91 -0.05 -18.05
C GLU A 109 3.92 1.11 -18.23
N GLN A 110 3.06 1.04 -19.25
CA GLN A 110 2.02 2.04 -19.45
C GLN A 110 1.04 2.14 -18.28
N ALA A 111 0.69 1.02 -17.64
CA ALA A 111 -0.21 1.02 -16.49
C ALA A 111 0.45 1.66 -15.25
N ILE A 112 1.72 1.35 -15.01
CA ILE A 112 2.52 1.96 -13.93
C ILE A 112 2.62 3.48 -14.13
N ASP A 113 2.94 3.91 -15.34
CA ASP A 113 3.05 5.32 -15.69
C ASP A 113 1.72 6.07 -15.50
N GLN A 114 0.60 5.45 -15.93
CA GLN A 114 -0.72 6.00 -15.71
C GLN A 114 -1.05 6.11 -14.23
N ALA A 115 -0.69 5.10 -13.44
CA ALA A 115 -0.93 5.08 -12.01
C ALA A 115 -0.20 6.20 -11.28
N ILE A 116 1.07 6.41 -11.61
CA ILE A 116 1.89 7.48 -11.06
C ILE A 116 1.30 8.85 -11.45
N ARG A 117 0.97 9.05 -12.73
CA ARG A 117 0.38 10.32 -13.22
C ARG A 117 -0.96 10.63 -12.57
N ASN A 118 -1.77 9.61 -12.29
CA ASN A 118 -3.07 9.76 -11.65
C ASN A 118 -2.97 9.90 -10.12
N GLY A 119 -1.76 9.89 -9.55
CA GLY A 119 -1.56 10.01 -8.10
C GLY A 119 -2.09 8.82 -7.31
N GLN A 120 -2.07 7.63 -7.91
CA GLN A 120 -2.57 6.43 -7.26
C GLN A 120 -1.64 5.95 -6.16
N MET A 121 -2.22 5.48 -5.06
CA MET A 121 -1.44 4.94 -3.94
C MET A 121 -0.90 3.53 -4.21
N SER A 122 -1.53 2.76 -5.09
CA SER A 122 -1.13 1.39 -5.41
C SER A 122 -1.79 0.87 -6.68
N LEU A 123 -1.12 -0.07 -7.34
CA LEU A 123 -1.60 -0.78 -8.52
C LEU A 123 -1.49 -2.30 -8.29
N THR A 124 -2.48 -3.09 -8.71
CA THR A 124 -2.39 -4.55 -8.71
C THR A 124 -2.19 -5.06 -10.13
N ILE A 125 -1.09 -5.76 -10.37
CA ILE A 125 -0.73 -6.30 -11.67
C ILE A 125 -1.02 -7.79 -11.67
N ILE A 126 -1.96 -8.25 -12.49
CA ILE A 126 -2.36 -9.65 -12.61
C ILE A 126 -1.60 -10.25 -13.80
N HIS A 127 -0.67 -11.15 -13.54
CA HIS A 127 0.23 -11.76 -14.54
C HIS A 127 0.06 -13.29 -14.66
N GLY A 128 -0.80 -13.89 -13.83
CA GLY A 128 -1.02 -15.34 -13.79
C GLY A 128 0.11 -16.11 -13.09
N VAL A 129 -0.12 -17.39 -12.80
CA VAL A 129 0.86 -18.22 -12.04
C VAL A 129 2.01 -18.69 -12.94
N GLY A 130 1.70 -19.21 -14.13
CA GLY A 130 2.66 -19.51 -15.20
C GLY A 130 3.96 -20.24 -14.78
N LYS A 131 5.02 -20.04 -15.57
CA LYS A 131 6.39 -20.49 -15.25
C LYS A 131 7.21 -19.43 -14.50
N GLY A 132 6.59 -18.29 -14.16
CA GLY A 132 7.28 -17.16 -13.49
C GLY A 132 8.00 -16.18 -14.42
N VAL A 133 8.15 -16.46 -15.73
CA VAL A 133 8.87 -15.57 -16.66
C VAL A 133 8.33 -14.14 -16.66
N LEU A 134 7.01 -13.96 -16.83
CA LEU A 134 6.40 -12.64 -16.82
C LEU A 134 6.53 -11.94 -15.46
N LYS A 135 6.40 -12.70 -14.36
CA LYS A 135 6.59 -12.20 -12.99
C LYS A 135 8.01 -11.64 -12.79
N GLU A 136 9.02 -12.37 -13.26
CA GLU A 136 10.42 -11.94 -13.14
C GLU A 136 10.69 -10.66 -13.92
N GLU A 137 10.18 -10.55 -15.14
CA GLU A 137 10.32 -9.33 -15.95
C GLU A 137 9.58 -8.14 -15.32
N ILE A 138 8.36 -8.34 -14.79
CA ILE A 138 7.64 -7.30 -14.03
C ILE A 138 8.45 -6.87 -12.81
N HIS A 139 9.04 -7.81 -12.06
CA HIS A 139 9.85 -7.46 -10.90
C HIS A 139 11.12 -6.67 -11.29
N LYS A 140 11.74 -6.94 -12.45
CA LYS A 140 12.86 -6.15 -12.97
C LYS A 140 12.40 -4.74 -13.33
N LEU A 141 11.28 -4.61 -14.04
CA LEU A 141 10.67 -3.33 -14.39
C LEU A 141 10.38 -2.51 -13.13
N LEU A 142 9.68 -3.08 -12.15
CA LEU A 142 9.33 -2.39 -10.90
C LEU A 142 10.54 -1.90 -10.11
N LYS A 143 11.65 -2.64 -10.12
CA LYS A 143 12.90 -2.20 -9.47
C LYS A 143 13.58 -1.05 -10.20
N SER A 144 13.28 -0.84 -11.48
CA SER A 144 13.85 0.24 -12.27
C SER A 144 13.07 1.56 -12.17
N VAL A 145 11.81 1.51 -11.70
CA VAL A 145 10.94 2.67 -11.54
C VAL A 145 11.19 3.35 -10.18
N PRO A 146 11.70 4.58 -10.13
CA PRO A 146 12.06 5.27 -8.87
C PRO A 146 10.87 5.54 -7.94
N GLU A 147 9.68 5.73 -8.49
CA GLU A 147 8.44 6.01 -7.76
C GLU A 147 7.92 4.77 -7.04
N VAL A 148 8.37 3.57 -7.41
CA VAL A 148 7.96 2.34 -6.72
C VAL A 148 8.68 2.25 -5.38
N ARG A 149 7.92 2.35 -4.29
CA ARG A 149 8.45 2.24 -2.92
C ARG A 149 8.71 0.79 -2.53
N TYR A 150 7.73 -0.07 -2.79
CA TYR A 150 7.82 -1.51 -2.56
C TYR A 150 6.71 -2.24 -3.33
N PHE A 151 6.89 -3.55 -3.50
CA PHE A 151 5.88 -4.42 -4.08
C PHE A 151 5.83 -5.77 -3.36
N ILE A 152 4.66 -6.40 -3.40
CA ILE A 152 4.37 -7.67 -2.72
C ILE A 152 3.81 -8.64 -3.78
N SER A 153 4.34 -9.85 -3.82
CA SER A 153 3.94 -10.91 -4.76
C SER A 153 3.65 -12.23 -4.03
N ASP A 154 3.06 -12.09 -2.84
CA ASP A 154 2.62 -13.17 -1.96
C ASP A 154 1.23 -13.68 -2.35
N TRP A 155 0.76 -14.72 -1.66
CA TRP A 155 -0.55 -15.30 -1.92
C TRP A 155 -1.68 -14.30 -1.58
N MET A 156 -2.58 -14.08 -2.54
CA MET A 156 -3.75 -13.21 -2.41
C MET A 156 -5.05 -14.05 -2.57
N PRO A 157 -6.10 -13.85 -1.75
CA PRO A 157 -7.34 -14.62 -1.87
C PRO A 157 -7.99 -14.61 -3.25
N LYS A 158 -7.88 -13.49 -3.99
CA LYS A 158 -8.47 -13.32 -5.33
C LYS A 158 -7.61 -13.87 -6.47
N TYR A 159 -6.28 -13.93 -6.29
CA TYR A 159 -5.32 -14.18 -7.38
C TYR A 159 -4.36 -15.34 -7.14
N GLY A 160 -4.37 -15.93 -5.95
CA GLY A 160 -3.31 -16.83 -5.51
C GLY A 160 -1.96 -16.13 -5.61
N LEU A 161 -0.99 -16.77 -6.27
CA LEU A 161 0.35 -16.22 -6.54
C LEU A 161 0.45 -15.50 -7.91
N GLY A 162 -0.68 -15.27 -8.57
CA GLY A 162 -0.76 -14.75 -9.93
C GLY A 162 -0.81 -13.23 -10.05
N ALA A 163 -0.56 -12.50 -8.97
CA ALA A 163 -0.59 -11.04 -8.98
C ALA A 163 0.54 -10.45 -8.13
N THR A 164 0.89 -9.21 -8.46
CA THR A 164 1.86 -8.39 -7.74
C THR A 164 1.24 -7.05 -7.42
N GLN A 165 1.22 -6.67 -6.13
CA GLN A 165 0.72 -5.37 -5.69
C GLN A 165 1.88 -4.41 -5.49
N VAL A 166 1.79 -3.25 -6.12
CA VAL A 166 2.81 -2.22 -6.17
C VAL A 166 2.32 -1.00 -5.40
N PHE A 167 3.21 -0.37 -4.65
CA PHE A 167 2.95 0.83 -3.88
C PHE A 167 3.91 1.94 -4.32
N PHE A 168 3.34 3.09 -4.66
CA PHE A 168 4.07 4.30 -5.07
C PHE A 168 4.28 5.25 -3.88
#